data_AF-A0A1G2TYY6-F1
#
_entry.id   AF-A0A1G2TYY6-F1
#
_cell.length_a   1.000
_cell.length_b   1.000
_cell.length_c   1.000
_cell.angle_alpha   90.00
_cell.angle_beta   90.00
_cell.angle_gamma   90.00
#
_symmetry.space_group_name_H-M   'P 1'
#
loop_
_entity.id
_entity.type
_entity.pdbx_description
1 polymer ?
#
loop_
_entity_poly.entity_id
_entity_poly.type
_entity_poly.pdbx_seq_one_letter_code
_entity_poly.pdbx_strand_id
1 'polypeptide(L)'
;MNSTLNIRIDKKLKENAGKTLKNMGLDISSGVKMFLCQVVNTKSIPFEPKMHYAMTPEQEKWVRRQIADAKKNSRTYKSIEELHKNILSH
;
A
#
# COMPACT_ATOMS: atom_id res chain seq x y z
N MET A 1 26.27 -4.62 16.40
CA MET A 1 26.29 -3.14 16.33
C MET A 1 24.89 -2.62 16.52
N ASN A 2 24.71 -1.64 17.39
CA ASN A 2 23.49 -0.90 17.63
C ASN A 2 23.58 0.47 16.95
N SER A 3 22.48 0.95 16.38
CA SER A 3 22.40 2.24 15.70
C SER A 3 21.27 3.07 16.29
N THR A 4 21.49 4.38 16.40
CA THR A 4 20.53 5.33 16.99
C THR A 4 19.77 6.05 15.87
N LEU A 5 18.45 6.11 15.99
CA LEU A 5 17.56 6.80 15.05
C LEU A 5 17.03 8.09 15.69
N ASN A 6 17.41 9.24 15.13
CA ASN A 6 16.90 10.55 15.54
C ASN A 6 15.87 11.05 14.53
N ILE A 7 14.62 11.25 14.98
CA ILE A 7 13.50 11.67 14.13
C ILE A 7 12.94 13.00 14.65
N ARG A 8 12.82 14.00 13.76
CA ARG A 8 12.10 15.23 14.05
C ARG A 8 10.59 14.98 13.89
N ILE A 9 9.83 15.25 14.94
CA ILE A 9 8.37 15.11 14.95
C ILE A 9 7.75 16.26 15.73
N ASP A 10 6.51 16.60 15.39
CA ASP A 10 5.73 17.56 16.15
C ASP A 10 5.48 17.08 17.59
N LYS A 11 5.48 18.02 18.55
CA LYS A 11 5.33 17.72 19.97
C LYS A 11 3.97 17.09 20.28
N LYS A 12 2.89 17.62 19.71
CA LYS A 12 1.53 17.10 19.91
C LYS A 12 1.40 15.70 19.32
N LEU A 13 1.98 15.47 18.14
CA LEU A 13 2.04 14.13 17.54
C LEU A 13 2.77 13.13 18.44
N LYS A 14 3.95 13.51 18.97
CA LYS A 14 4.74 12.66 19.88
C LYS A 14 3.94 12.26 21.12
N GLU A 15 3.29 13.23 21.75
CA GLU A 15 2.50 13.01 22.97
C GLU A 15 1.30 12.10 22.71
N ASN A 16 0.58 12.34 21.62
CA ASN A 16 -0.56 11.52 21.24
C ASN A 16 -0.16 10.08 20.89
N ALA A 17 0.85 9.90 20.03
CA ALA A 17 1.35 8.59 19.67
C ALA A 17 1.87 7.82 20.91
N GLY A 18 2.57 8.51 21.82
CA GLY A 18 3.03 7.95 23.08
C GLY A 18 1.89 7.45 23.97
N LYS A 19 0.81 8.23 24.12
CA LYS A 19 -0.39 7.81 24.88
C LYS A 19 -1.06 6.59 24.24
N THR A 20 -1.25 6.60 22.92
CA THR A 20 -1.88 5.51 22.19
C THR A 20 -1.09 4.21 22.31
N LEU A 21 0.23 4.26 22.09
CA LEU A 21 1.09 3.07 22.20
C LEU A 21 1.16 2.57 23.65
N LYS A 22 1.20 3.49 24.63
CA LYS A 22 1.23 3.11 26.06
C LYS A 22 -0.02 2.35 26.47
N ASN A 23 -1.19 2.70 25.93
CA ASN A 23 -2.43 1.95 26.16
C ASN A 23 -2.37 0.52 25.59
N MET A 24 -1.49 0.27 24.63
CA MET A 24 -1.19 -1.07 24.08
C MET A 24 -0.02 -1.76 24.80
N GLY A 25 0.52 -1.16 25.86
CA GLY A 25 1.69 -1.68 26.59
C GLY A 25 3.03 -1.44 25.86
N LEU A 26 3.08 -0.51 24.91
CA LEU A 26 4.25 -0.24 24.07
C LEU A 26 4.79 1.18 24.31
N ASP A 27 6.11 1.33 24.26
CA ASP A 27 6.75 2.63 24.11
C ASP A 27 6.91 3.02 22.63
N ILE A 28 7.23 4.30 22.37
CA ILE A 28 7.40 4.82 21.01
C ILE A 28 8.52 4.09 20.25
N SER A 29 9.65 3.80 20.90
CA SER A 29 10.77 3.10 20.26
C SER A 29 10.40 1.68 19.87
N SER A 30 9.60 0.99 20.69
CA SER A 30 9.03 -0.33 20.38
C SER A 30 8.08 -0.25 19.18
N GLY A 31 7.18 0.74 19.14
CA GLY A 31 6.31 0.97 17.98
C GLY A 31 7.09 1.25 16.67
N VAL A 32 8.12 2.10 16.72
CA VAL A 32 8.97 2.40 15.55
C VAL A 32 9.75 1.16 15.10
N LYS A 33 10.27 0.35 16.04
CA LYS A 33 10.93 -0.92 15.71
C LYS A 33 9.97 -1.87 14.99
N MET A 34 8.74 -2.03 15.50
CA MET A 34 7.72 -2.87 14.84
C MET A 34 7.39 -2.38 13.43
N PHE A 35 7.25 -1.08 13.24
CA PHE A 35 7.05 -0.49 11.91
C PHE A 35 8.18 -0.86 10.93
N LEU A 36 9.44 -0.67 11.34
CA LEU A 36 10.59 -0.99 10.50
C LEU A 36 10.71 -2.49 10.21
N CYS A 37 10.46 -3.34 11.21
CA CYS A 37 10.41 -4.79 11.02
C CYS A 37 9.37 -5.17 9.97
N GLN A 38 8.17 -4.57 10.03
CA GLN A 38 7.13 -4.87 9.05
C GLN A 38 7.53 -4.41 7.65
N VAL A 39 8.14 -3.23 7.49
CA VAL A 39 8.67 -2.77 6.20
C VAL A 39 9.66 -3.77 5.61
N VAL A 40 10.59 -4.28 6.42
CA VAL A 40 11.59 -5.26 5.98
C VAL A 40 10.95 -6.59 5.58
N ASN A 41 9.94 -7.03 6.34
CA ASN A 41 9.25 -8.29 6.11
C ASN A 41 8.36 -8.27 4.87
N THR A 42 7.59 -7.21 4.67
CA THR A 42 6.62 -7.13 3.56
C THR A 42 7.19 -6.46 2.31
N LYS A 43 8.39 -5.87 2.41
CA LYS A 43 8.98 -5.03 1.34
C LYS A 43 8.04 -3.92 0.89
N SER A 44 7.20 -3.43 1.80
CA SER A 44 6.17 -2.43 1.55
C SER A 44 5.93 -1.54 2.76
N ILE A 45 5.20 -0.44 2.56
CA ILE A 45 4.77 0.39 3.68
C ILE A 45 3.63 -0.33 4.42
N PRO A 46 3.72 -0.49 5.76
CA PRO A 46 2.82 -1.34 6.55
C PRO A 46 1.52 -0.63 6.94
N PHE A 47 0.97 0.14 6.01
CA PHE A 47 -0.36 0.72 6.08
C PHE A 47 -0.79 0.98 4.64
N GLU A 48 -2.09 0.91 4.39
CA GLU A 48 -2.62 1.31 3.09
C GLU A 48 -2.45 2.83 2.95
N PRO A 49 -1.66 3.31 1.98
CA PRO A 49 -1.61 4.73 1.71
C PRO A 49 -3.01 5.13 1.22
N LYS A 50 -3.75 5.86 2.05
CA LYS A 50 -4.98 6.52 1.61
C LYS A 50 -4.57 7.61 0.63
N MET A 51 -4.48 7.25 -0.64
CA MET A 51 -4.29 8.22 -1.71
C MET A 51 -5.51 9.13 -1.68
N HIS A 52 -5.32 10.46 -1.64
CA HIS A 52 -6.44 11.40 -1.77
C HIS A 52 -7.18 11.25 -3.11
N TYR A 53 -6.60 10.50 -4.05
CA TYR A 53 -7.27 9.91 -5.21
C TYR A 53 -7.87 8.55 -4.86
N ALA A 54 -8.71 8.49 -3.83
CA ALA A 54 -9.61 7.35 -3.70
C ALA A 54 -10.41 7.30 -5.01
N MET A 55 -10.34 6.15 -5.67
CA MET A 55 -11.01 5.92 -6.93
C MET A 55 -12.48 6.35 -6.75
N THR A 56 -12.97 7.27 -7.58
CA THR A 56 -14.35 7.73 -7.42
C THR A 56 -15.28 6.52 -7.54
N PRO A 57 -16.49 6.54 -6.95
CA PRO A 57 -17.44 5.45 -7.10
C PRO A 57 -17.70 5.07 -8.58
N GLU A 58 -17.52 6.00 -9.50
CA GLU A 58 -17.59 5.75 -10.95
C GLU A 58 -16.37 5.01 -11.48
N GLN A 59 -15.17 5.40 -11.08
CA GLN A 59 -13.94 4.70 -11.45
C GLN A 59 -13.92 3.27 -10.86
N GLU A 60 -14.41 3.07 -9.62
CA GLU A 60 -14.60 1.74 -9.03
C GLU A 60 -15.58 0.88 -9.84
N LYS A 61 -16.70 1.47 -10.25
CA LYS A 61 -17.67 0.78 -11.13
C LYS A 61 -17.05 0.45 -12.49
N TRP A 62 -16.27 1.36 -13.06
CA TRP A 62 -15.58 1.13 -14.33
C TRP A 62 -14.60 -0.03 -14.22
N VAL A 63 -13.70 -0.04 -13.23
CA VAL A 63 -12.75 -1.14 -13.00
C VAL A 63 -13.49 -2.46 -12.79
N ARG A 64 -14.58 -2.47 -12.00
CA ARG A 64 -15.39 -3.68 -11.78
C ARG A 64 -16.03 -4.21 -13.06
N ARG A 65 -16.52 -3.32 -13.94
CA ARG A 65 -17.06 -3.70 -15.25
C ARG A 65 -15.98 -4.26 -16.17
N GLN A 66 -14.80 -3.64 -16.22
CA GLN A 66 -13.68 -4.12 -17.02
C GLN A 66 -13.22 -5.51 -16.56
N ILE A 67 -13.13 -5.75 -15.24
CA ILE A 67 -12.78 -7.06 -14.69
C ILE A 67 -13.84 -8.12 -15.06
N ALA A 68 -15.13 -7.76 -14.99
CA ALA A 68 -16.22 -8.68 -15.35
C ALA A 68 -16.23 -9.00 -16.85
N ASP A 69 -16.00 -8.00 -17.71
CA ASP A 69 -15.92 -8.20 -19.16
C ASP A 69 -14.70 -9.04 -19.55
N ALA A 70 -13.54 -8.76 -18.96
CA ALA A 70 -12.32 -9.54 -19.19
C ALA A 70 -12.49 -11.03 -18.80
N LYS A 71 -13.24 -11.32 -17.73
CA LYS A 71 -13.58 -12.70 -17.35
C LYS A 71 -14.54 -13.38 -18.33
N LYS A 72 -15.45 -12.63 -18.94
CA LYS A 72 -16.44 -13.17 -19.89
C LYS A 72 -15.85 -13.35 -21.29
N ASN A 73 -14.99 -12.41 -21.71
CA ASN A 73 -14.40 -12.33 -23.04
C ASN A 73 -12.90 -12.65 -23.00
N SER A 74 -12.46 -13.56 -22.11
CA SER A 74 -11.05 -13.92 -21.95
C SER A 74 -10.46 -14.40 -23.28
N ARG A 75 -9.71 -13.51 -23.94
CA ARG A 75 -8.96 -13.85 -25.16
C ARG A 75 -7.68 -14.57 -24.77
N THR A 76 -7.43 -15.70 -25.40
CA THR A 76 -6.18 -16.43 -25.26
C THR A 76 -5.33 -16.15 -26.48
N TYR A 77 -4.06 -15.86 -26.28
CA TYR A 77 -3.10 -15.59 -27.35
C TYR A 77 -2.06 -16.72 -27.36
N LYS A 78 -1.58 -17.10 -28.55
CA LYS A 78 -0.64 -18.21 -28.68
C LYS A 78 0.80 -17.78 -28.37
N SER A 79 1.10 -16.49 -28.40
CA SER A 79 2.40 -15.94 -28.04
C SER A 79 2.30 -14.53 -27.45
N ILE A 80 3.37 -14.12 -26.74
CA ILE A 80 3.52 -12.76 -26.21
C ILE A 80 3.53 -11.73 -27.36
N GLU A 81 4.07 -12.08 -28.52
CA GLU A 81 4.10 -11.22 -29.71
C GLU A 81 2.69 -10.94 -30.26
N GLU A 82 1.83 -11.97 -30.29
CA GLU A 82 0.43 -11.84 -30.73
C GLU A 82 -0.38 -10.98 -29.75
N LEU A 83 -0.16 -11.17 -28.43
CA LEU A 83 -0.73 -10.33 -27.39
C LEU A 83 -0.28 -8.87 -27.56
N HIS A 84 1.04 -8.63 -27.68
CA HIS A 84 1.62 -7.30 -27.83
C HIS A 84 1.09 -6.59 -29.07
N LYS A 85 1.05 -7.28 -30.22
CA LYS A 85 0.50 -6.72 -31.45
C LYS A 85 -0.95 -6.28 -31.27
N ASN A 86 -1.76 -7.03 -30.52
CA ASN A 86 -3.18 -6.71 -30.31
C ASN A 86 -3.41 -5.50 -29.38
N ILE A 87 -2.60 -5.35 -28.33
CA ILE A 87 -2.75 -4.24 -27.36
C ILE A 87 -2.10 -2.94 -27.82
N LEU A 88 -1.07 -3.00 -28.68
CA LEU A 88 -0.33 -1.83 -29.18
C LEU A 88 -0.79 -1.35 -30.57
N SER A 89 -1.72 -2.05 -31.22
CA SER A 89 -2.25 -1.66 -32.54
C SER A 89 -3.47 -0.71 -32.48
N HIS A 90 -3.66 0.01 -31.38
CA HIS A 90 -4.64 1.09 -31.23
C HIS A 90 -3.92 2.42 -31.05
#